data_AF-A0A9P7Z1C8-F1
#
_entry.id   AF-A0A9P7Z1C8-F1
#
_cell.length_a   1.000
_cell.length_b   1.000
_cell.length_c   1.000
_cell.angle_alpha   90.00
_cell.angle_beta   90.00
_cell.angle_gamma   90.00
#
_symmetry.space_group_name_H-M   'P 1'
#
loop_
_entity.id
_entity.type
_entity.pdbx_description
1 polymer ?
#
loop_
_entity_poly.entity_id
_entity_poly.type
_entity_poly.pdbx_seq_one_letter_code
_entity_poly.pdbx_strand_id
1 'polypeptide(L)'
;MIRSTQIARLDGLMLCASVDDEQTESSLAEIKSQVNMVLRRLNRNSEQQASIESSVYTLQYVTEDYTKRFVAKGGSRSKEASFQCFKKSETWEDFYMIFQEIIYLCISEKSYPRKLAFTFLSDISNEFSTTYASTHLLSPSLRPYAFMEFDTFIARTKSTYSDTRATQNLGKLNDELRDVTKVMTKNIEDLLYRGDSLERMGEVSSRLREDSLKYRKAAVRINWELLLKQYGPLGGLGLFIIIFLWWRFF
;
A
#
# COMPACT_ATOMS: atom_id res chain seq x y z
N MET A 1 18.31 4.40 0.10
CA MET A 1 17.21 4.45 -0.89
C MET A 1 15.92 3.85 -0.31
N ILE A 2 14.76 4.12 -0.92
CA ILE A 2 13.47 3.50 -0.56
C ILE A 2 13.43 2.08 -1.14
N ARG A 3 13.13 1.10 -0.31
CA ARG A 3 13.15 -0.32 -0.68
C ARG A 3 11.77 -0.88 -0.94
N SER A 4 10.78 -0.63 -0.07
CA SER A 4 9.43 -1.17 -0.22
C SER A 4 8.39 -0.18 0.30
N THR A 5 7.18 -0.24 -0.25
CA THR A 5 6.07 0.64 0.11
C THR A 5 4.80 -0.18 0.28
N GLN A 6 4.00 0.14 1.29
CA GLN A 6 2.77 -0.55 1.65
C GLN A 6 1.68 0.46 1.98
N ILE A 7 0.47 0.18 1.52
CA ILE A 7 -0.73 0.94 1.82
C ILE A 7 -1.72 -0.02 2.47
N ALA A 8 -2.12 0.29 3.69
CA ALA A 8 -3.02 -0.54 4.48
C ALA A 8 -4.10 0.31 5.13
N ARG A 9 -5.23 -0.30 5.46
CA ARG A 9 -6.26 0.33 6.30
C ARG A 9 -5.91 0.11 7.77
N LEU A 10 -6.42 0.96 8.67
CA LEU A 10 -6.25 0.82 10.12
C LEU A 10 -6.68 -0.57 10.65
N ASP A 11 -7.63 -1.23 9.98
CA ASP A 11 -8.06 -2.60 10.32
C ASP A 11 -7.01 -3.69 10.02
N GLY A 12 -5.86 -3.32 9.45
CA GLY A 12 -4.81 -4.25 9.00
C GLY A 12 -5.08 -4.86 7.61
N LEU A 13 -6.09 -4.37 6.88
CA LEU A 13 -6.36 -4.80 5.51
C LEU A 13 -5.34 -4.17 4.55
N MET A 14 -4.56 -4.99 3.86
CA MET A 14 -3.65 -4.53 2.82
C MET A 14 -4.44 -4.05 1.60
N LEU A 15 -4.21 -2.81 1.18
CA LEU A 15 -4.88 -2.19 0.03
C LEU A 15 -4.00 -2.29 -1.23
N CYS A 16 -2.71 -1.99 -1.07
CA CYS A 16 -1.70 -2.05 -2.11
C CYS A 16 -0.33 -2.30 -1.48
N ALA A 17 0.57 -2.98 -2.17
CA ALA A 17 1.96 -3.10 -1.78
C ALA A 17 2.83 -3.10 -3.04
N SER A 18 4.03 -2.53 -2.93
CA SER A 18 4.97 -2.52 -4.04
C SER A 18 5.55 -3.91 -4.28
N VAL A 19 5.63 -4.32 -5.54
CA VAL A 19 6.28 -5.57 -5.93
C VAL A 19 7.80 -5.36 -5.94
N ASP A 20 8.51 -6.12 -5.12
CA ASP A 20 9.96 -6.05 -4.98
C ASP A 20 10.65 -7.23 -5.68
N ASP A 21 11.92 -7.08 -6.04
CA ASP A 21 12.75 -8.18 -6.56
C ASP A 21 12.94 -9.28 -5.49
N GLU A 22 13.09 -10.53 -5.95
CA GLU A 22 13.16 -11.72 -5.08
C GLU A 22 14.27 -11.65 -4.01
N GLN A 23 15.42 -11.05 -4.35
CA GLN A 23 16.54 -10.84 -3.42
C GLN A 23 16.26 -9.74 -2.37
N THR A 24 15.47 -8.73 -2.76
CA THR A 24 15.04 -7.67 -1.84
C THR A 24 13.94 -8.20 -0.92
N GLU A 25 13.03 -9.03 -1.44
CA GLU A 25 11.97 -9.67 -0.67
C GLU A 25 12.51 -10.58 0.44
N SER A 26 13.53 -11.40 0.14
CA SER A 26 14.15 -12.27 1.15
C SER A 26 14.81 -11.48 2.27
N SER A 27 15.49 -10.38 1.93
CA SER A 27 16.21 -9.53 2.89
C SER A 27 15.27 -8.67 3.74
N LEU A 28 14.07 -8.38 3.23
CA LEU A 28 13.06 -7.56 3.91
C LEU A 28 11.97 -8.39 4.61
N ALA A 29 11.95 -9.72 4.46
CA ALA A 29 10.87 -10.57 4.96
C ALA A 29 10.64 -10.38 6.47
N GLU A 30 11.71 -10.37 7.26
CA GLU A 30 11.65 -10.16 8.71
C GLU A 30 11.06 -8.79 9.07
N ILE A 31 11.49 -7.75 8.37
CA ILE A 31 11.04 -6.37 8.62
C ILE A 31 9.59 -6.19 8.19
N LYS A 32 9.20 -6.75 7.04
CA LYS A 32 7.79 -6.74 6.60
C LYS A 32 6.89 -7.46 7.60
N SER A 33 7.39 -8.49 8.30
CA SER A 33 6.67 -9.11 9.41
C SER A 33 6.51 -8.17 10.60
N GLN A 34 7.60 -7.52 11.00
CA GLN A 34 7.60 -6.53 12.07
C GLN A 34 6.63 -5.38 11.78
N VAL A 35 6.66 -4.86 10.54
CA VAL A 35 5.74 -3.85 10.03
C VAL A 35 4.29 -4.27 10.22
N ASN A 36 3.92 -5.50 9.84
CA ASN A 36 2.53 -5.95 9.96
C ASN A 36 2.05 -6.03 11.42
N MET A 37 2.93 -6.37 12.36
CA MET A 37 2.56 -6.30 13.78
C MET A 37 2.41 -4.86 14.27
N VAL A 38 3.28 -3.95 13.81
CA VAL A 38 3.14 -2.52 14.09
C VAL A 38 1.80 -2.02 13.54
N LEU A 39 1.45 -2.33 12.29
CA LEU A 39 0.18 -1.95 11.66
C LEU A 39 -1.03 -2.43 12.47
N ARG A 40 -0.99 -3.65 13.03
CA ARG A 40 -2.06 -4.19 13.89
C ARG A 40 -2.17 -3.50 15.24
N ARG A 41 -1.10 -2.86 15.71
CA ARG A 41 -1.07 -2.13 16.99
C ARG A 41 -1.37 -0.64 16.82
N LEU A 42 -1.29 -0.12 15.59
CA LEU A 42 -1.67 1.25 15.30
C LEU A 42 -3.17 1.42 15.52
N ASN A 43 -3.49 2.39 16.36
CA ASN A 43 -4.84 2.80 16.72
C ASN A 43 -5.02 4.29 16.44
N ARG A 44 -6.26 4.79 16.50
CA ARG A 44 -6.60 6.21 16.29
C ARG A 44 -5.88 7.20 17.22
N ASN A 45 -5.45 6.75 18.39
CA ASN A 45 -4.68 7.56 19.34
C ASN A 45 -3.18 7.59 19.02
N SER A 46 -2.75 6.92 17.94
CA SER A 46 -1.36 6.90 17.52
C SER A 46 -1.02 8.20 16.80
N GLU A 47 0.27 8.54 16.80
CA GLU A 47 0.75 9.72 16.10
C GLU A 47 0.45 9.62 14.60
N GLN A 48 0.02 10.73 13.99
CA GLN A 48 -0.36 10.75 12.57
C GLN A 48 0.84 10.53 11.63
N GLN A 49 2.04 10.82 12.11
CA GLN A 49 3.28 10.61 11.40
C GLN A 49 4.35 10.18 12.40
N ALA A 50 5.04 9.07 12.11
CA ALA A 50 6.19 8.67 12.91
C ALA A 50 7.27 7.99 12.05
N SER A 51 8.49 8.04 12.58
CA SER A 51 9.64 7.34 12.03
C SER A 51 10.02 6.23 13.02
N ILE A 52 9.98 4.99 12.58
CA ILE A 52 10.38 3.84 13.40
C ILE A 52 11.75 3.37 12.93
N GLU A 53 12.73 3.41 13.82
CA GLU A 53 14.10 2.98 13.52
C GLU A 53 14.24 1.48 13.83
N SER A 54 14.78 0.75 12.85
CA SER A 54 15.25 -0.62 12.99
C SER A 54 16.78 -0.65 12.88
N SER A 55 17.39 -1.82 12.99
CA SER A 55 18.84 -2.01 12.97
C SER A 55 19.48 -1.51 11.66
N VAL A 56 18.92 -1.89 10.51
CA VAL A 56 19.45 -1.57 9.17
C VAL A 56 18.55 -0.62 8.38
N TYR A 57 17.25 -0.61 8.67
CA TYR A 57 16.24 0.15 7.94
C TYR A 57 15.50 1.13 8.84
N THR A 58 14.89 2.13 8.22
CA THR A 58 13.98 3.05 8.87
C THR A 58 12.63 2.93 8.19
N LEU A 59 11.59 2.78 9.00
CA LEU A 59 10.22 2.75 8.56
C LEU A 59 9.67 4.15 8.77
N GLN A 60 9.00 4.69 7.77
CA GLN A 60 8.23 5.91 7.91
C GLN A 60 6.79 5.60 7.59
N TYR A 61 5.88 6.09 8.42
CA TYR A 61 4.46 6.00 8.11
C TYR A 61 3.77 7.34 8.29
N VAL A 62 2.73 7.52 7.49
CA VAL A 62 1.81 8.64 7.53
C VAL A 62 0.41 8.05 7.52
N THR A 63 -0.42 8.46 8.47
CA THR A 63 -1.85 8.13 8.49
C THR A 63 -2.64 9.33 8.00
N GLU A 64 -3.53 9.11 7.04
CA GLU A 64 -4.46 10.14 6.58
C GLU A 64 -5.88 9.82 7.05
N ASP A 65 -6.50 10.81 7.67
CA ASP A 65 -7.86 10.73 8.18
C ASP A 65 -8.83 11.26 7.11
N TYR A 66 -9.46 10.32 6.39
CA TYR A 66 -10.41 10.62 5.34
C TYR A 66 -11.75 11.18 5.86
N THR A 67 -12.00 11.13 7.18
CA THR A 67 -13.23 11.69 7.74
C THR A 67 -13.27 13.22 7.67
N LYS A 68 -12.12 13.89 7.72
CA LYS A 68 -12.02 15.36 7.68
C LYS A 68 -12.24 15.97 6.29
N ARG A 69 -12.04 15.19 5.23
CA ARG A 69 -12.08 15.69 3.84
C ARG A 69 -13.51 15.96 3.34
N PHE A 70 -14.53 15.41 4.01
CA PHE A 70 -15.94 15.72 3.75
C PHE A 70 -16.37 17.12 4.23
N VAL A 71 -15.51 17.87 4.94
CA VAL A 71 -15.89 19.18 5.53
C VAL A 71 -15.54 20.39 4.65
N ALA A 72 -14.84 20.24 3.53
CA ALA A 72 -14.29 21.40 2.81
C ALA A 72 -14.83 21.60 1.37
N LYS A 73 -16.12 21.90 1.22
CA LYS A 73 -16.64 22.76 0.13
C LYS A 73 -17.78 23.64 0.64
N GLY A 74 -17.44 24.61 1.47
CA GLY A 74 -18.36 25.65 1.92
C GLY A 74 -17.59 26.73 2.66
N GLY A 75 -17.43 27.89 2.04
CA GLY A 75 -16.83 29.04 2.70
C GLY A 75 -17.65 29.48 3.90
N SER A 76 -16.99 30.26 4.77
CA SER A 76 -17.54 30.95 5.95
C SER A 76 -17.45 30.19 7.27
N ARG A 77 -16.25 30.23 7.86
CA ARG A 77 -15.96 30.54 9.26
C ARG A 77 -17.16 30.52 10.24
N SER A 78 -17.58 29.34 10.70
CA SER A 78 -18.10 29.15 12.06
C SER A 78 -18.10 27.67 12.45
N LYS A 79 -17.57 27.45 13.66
CA LYS A 79 -17.65 26.32 14.59
C LYS A 79 -18.54 25.11 14.24
N GLU A 80 -18.02 23.96 14.68
CA GLU A 80 -18.65 22.63 14.76
C GLU A 80 -18.74 21.88 13.43
N ALA A 81 -17.95 20.80 13.35
CA ALA A 81 -18.06 19.80 12.31
C ALA A 81 -19.47 19.18 12.41
N SER A 82 -20.35 19.65 11.53
CA SER A 82 -21.68 19.11 11.34
C SER A 82 -21.58 17.65 10.93
N PHE A 83 -21.83 16.76 11.89
CA PHE A 83 -22.22 15.38 11.64
C PHE A 83 -23.34 15.39 10.60
N GLN A 84 -23.09 14.91 9.39
CA GLN A 84 -24.13 14.85 8.38
C GLN A 84 -25.04 13.66 8.68
N CYS A 85 -26.00 13.91 9.56
CA CYS A 85 -27.07 12.99 9.93
C CYS A 85 -28.13 13.01 8.81
N PHE A 86 -28.35 11.88 8.13
CA PHE A 86 -29.45 11.76 7.17
C PHE A 86 -30.76 11.63 7.96
N LYS A 87 -31.53 12.72 8.05
CA LYS A 87 -32.83 12.70 8.73
C LYS A 87 -33.85 11.98 7.85
N LYS A 88 -34.21 10.74 8.20
CA LYS A 88 -35.49 10.16 7.78
C LYS A 88 -36.04 9.18 8.82
N SER A 89 -37.21 9.56 9.35
CA SER A 89 -38.18 8.74 10.09
C SER A 89 -37.78 8.25 11.48
N GLU A 90 -38.64 8.56 12.46
CA GLU A 90 -38.62 8.01 13.82
C GLU A 90 -38.58 6.48 13.80
N THR A 91 -37.56 5.92 14.45
CA THR A 91 -37.39 4.57 15.05
C THR A 91 -36.07 3.92 14.63
N TRP A 92 -35.16 3.84 15.61
CA TRP A 92 -33.77 3.32 15.59
C TRP A 92 -32.72 4.27 14.99
N GLU A 93 -32.01 5.00 15.86
CA GLU A 93 -30.82 5.77 15.49
C GLU A 93 -29.59 4.85 15.50
N ASP A 94 -29.34 4.17 14.37
CA ASP A 94 -28.04 3.53 14.13
C ASP A 94 -27.04 4.62 13.69
N PHE A 95 -26.41 5.29 14.64
CA PHE A 95 -25.27 6.17 14.36
C PHE A 95 -24.04 5.33 14.01
N TYR A 96 -23.80 5.09 12.72
CA TYR A 96 -22.50 4.58 12.26
C TYR A 96 -21.68 5.74 11.69
N MET A 97 -20.67 6.18 12.43
CA MET A 97 -19.58 6.96 11.84
C MET A 97 -18.54 5.98 11.30
N ILE A 98 -18.42 5.91 9.98
CA ILE A 98 -17.37 5.14 9.32
C ILE A 98 -16.06 5.94 9.45
N PHE A 99 -15.36 5.73 10.55
CA PHE A 99 -14.02 6.24 10.77
C PHE A 99 -13.02 5.25 10.17
N GLN A 100 -12.49 5.54 8.99
CA GLN A 100 -11.49 4.68 8.38
C GLN A 100 -10.29 5.51 7.91
N GLU A 101 -9.17 5.22 8.55
CA GLU A 101 -7.87 5.83 8.31
C GLU A 101 -7.04 4.89 7.42
N ILE A 102 -6.34 5.48 6.45
CA ILE A 102 -5.40 4.75 5.59
C ILE A 102 -3.99 5.06 6.09
N ILE A 103 -3.19 4.01 6.18
CA ILE A 103 -1.80 4.03 6.60
C ILE A 103 -0.95 3.86 5.35
N TYR A 104 -0.12 4.86 5.09
CA TYR A 104 0.92 4.83 4.08
C TYR A 104 2.25 4.57 4.76
N LEU A 105 2.95 3.52 4.34
CA LEU A 105 4.21 3.12 4.95
C LEU A 105 5.27 2.88 3.89
N CYS A 106 6.49 3.35 4.15
CA CYS A 106 7.67 3.00 3.37
C CYS A 106 8.78 2.47 4.26
N ILE A 107 9.57 1.57 3.69
CA ILE A 107 10.82 1.05 4.26
C ILE A 107 11.96 1.67 3.48
N SER A 108 12.80 2.44 4.14
CA SER A 108 14.01 3.03 3.57
C SER A 108 15.25 2.54 4.28
N GLU A 109 16.41 2.62 3.62
CA GLU A 109 17.68 2.49 4.32
C GLU A 109 17.88 3.62 5.33
N LYS A 110 18.61 3.35 6.41
CA LYS A 110 18.91 4.33 7.46
C LYS A 110 19.69 5.57 6.96
N SER A 111 20.47 5.41 5.90
CA SER A 111 21.20 6.51 5.24
C SER A 111 20.31 7.45 4.43
N TYR A 112 19.06 7.06 4.15
CA TYR A 112 18.16 7.87 3.33
C TYR A 112 17.55 9.02 4.15
N PRO A 113 17.49 10.26 3.60
CA PRO A 113 16.93 11.39 4.33
C PRO A 113 15.45 11.19 4.68
N ARG A 114 15.11 11.23 5.97
CA ARG A 114 13.73 11.09 6.47
C ARG A 114 12.76 12.07 5.79
N LYS A 115 13.20 13.30 5.60
CA LYS A 115 12.41 14.37 4.97
C LYS A 115 11.91 13.97 3.58
N LEU A 116 12.77 13.33 2.78
CA LEU A 116 12.41 12.85 1.44
C LEU A 116 11.46 11.66 1.48
N ALA A 117 11.61 10.77 2.46
CA ALA A 117 10.69 9.64 2.64
C ALA A 117 9.27 10.12 2.94
N PHE A 118 9.11 11.14 3.78
CA PHE A 118 7.80 11.75 4.05
C PHE A 118 7.22 12.49 2.85
N THR A 119 8.04 13.21 2.07
CA THR A 119 7.58 13.84 0.82
C THR A 119 7.07 12.78 -0.16
N PHE A 120 7.81 11.68 -0.32
CA PHE A 120 7.40 10.54 -1.13
C PHE A 120 6.05 9.95 -0.69
N LEU A 121 5.86 9.75 0.63
CA LEU A 121 4.58 9.26 1.17
C LEU A 121 3.43 10.26 0.97
N SER A 122 3.71 11.56 1.09
CA SER A 122 2.74 12.63 0.82
C SER A 122 2.27 12.59 -0.63
N ASP A 123 3.19 12.51 -1.58
CA ASP A 123 2.86 12.42 -3.02
C ASP A 123 2.00 11.19 -3.31
N ILE A 124 2.35 10.04 -2.72
CA ILE A 124 1.55 8.82 -2.84
C ILE A 124 0.15 8.99 -2.24
N SER A 125 0.04 9.58 -1.05
CA SER A 125 -1.25 9.78 -0.39
C SER A 125 -2.18 10.68 -1.19
N ASN A 126 -1.64 11.76 -1.75
CA ASN A 126 -2.38 12.72 -2.58
C ASN A 126 -2.87 12.09 -3.88
N GLU A 127 -2.01 11.33 -4.56
CA GLU A 127 -2.39 10.66 -5.80
C GLU A 127 -3.42 9.56 -5.53
N PHE A 128 -3.17 8.71 -4.52
CA PHE A 128 -4.10 7.65 -4.14
C PHE A 128 -5.49 8.18 -3.78
N SER A 129 -5.55 9.31 -3.05
CA SER A 129 -6.80 10.01 -2.73
C SER A 129 -7.53 10.58 -3.95
N THR A 130 -6.78 10.95 -4.98
CA THR A 130 -7.31 11.55 -6.21
C THR A 130 -7.81 10.49 -7.17
N THR A 131 -7.08 9.37 -7.25
CA THR A 131 -7.37 8.26 -8.15
C THR A 131 -8.53 7.39 -7.62
N TYR A 132 -8.61 7.17 -6.30
CA TYR A 132 -9.66 6.35 -5.70
C TYR A 132 -10.56 7.16 -4.79
N ALA A 133 -11.87 7.12 -5.06
CA ALA A 133 -12.87 7.77 -4.21
C ALA A 133 -12.89 7.13 -2.81
N SER A 134 -12.98 7.95 -1.77
CA SER A 134 -12.99 7.51 -0.38
C SER A 134 -14.09 6.47 -0.11
N THR A 135 -15.25 6.61 -0.73
CA THR A 135 -16.37 5.64 -0.62
C THR A 135 -15.97 4.21 -0.97
N HIS A 136 -15.07 4.02 -1.95
CA HIS A 136 -14.62 2.69 -2.36
C HIS A 136 -13.56 2.16 -1.40
N LEU A 137 -12.65 3.02 -0.92
CA LEU A 137 -11.61 2.67 0.05
C LEU A 137 -12.21 2.20 1.39
N LEU A 138 -13.38 2.74 1.72
CA LEU A 138 -14.07 2.53 2.98
C LEU A 138 -15.03 1.33 3.00
N SER A 139 -15.16 0.60 1.88
CA SER A 139 -16.07 -0.54 1.86
C SER A 139 -15.64 -1.64 2.85
N PRO A 140 -16.54 -2.16 3.69
CA PRO A 140 -16.24 -3.27 4.60
C PRO A 140 -16.04 -4.60 3.86
N SER A 141 -16.56 -4.74 2.63
CA SER A 141 -16.45 -5.96 1.82
C SER A 141 -15.24 -5.97 0.87
N LEU A 142 -14.24 -5.13 1.14
CA LEU A 142 -13.09 -4.96 0.26
C LEU A 142 -12.15 -6.17 0.36
N ARG A 143 -11.66 -6.65 -0.80
CA ARG A 143 -10.69 -7.75 -0.82
C ARG A 143 -9.28 -7.22 -0.50
N PRO A 144 -8.41 -8.04 0.12
CA PRO A 144 -6.99 -7.72 0.22
C PRO A 144 -6.42 -7.43 -1.16
N TYR A 145 -5.53 -6.43 -1.23
CA TYR A 145 -4.89 -6.00 -2.47
C TYR A 145 -5.87 -5.59 -3.58
N ALA A 146 -7.02 -5.00 -3.22
CA ALA A 146 -7.98 -4.53 -4.22
C ALA A 146 -7.41 -3.46 -5.16
N PHE A 147 -6.37 -2.73 -4.75
CA PHE A 147 -5.81 -1.59 -5.48
C PHE A 147 -4.39 -1.86 -5.99
N MET A 148 -4.09 -3.09 -6.42
CA MET A 148 -2.76 -3.43 -6.98
C MET A 148 -2.39 -2.64 -8.23
N GLU A 149 -3.36 -2.14 -8.99
CA GLU A 149 -3.10 -1.34 -10.20
C GLU A 149 -2.27 -0.08 -9.90
N PHE A 150 -2.37 0.43 -8.67
CA PHE A 150 -1.61 1.59 -8.19
C PHE A 150 -0.11 1.31 -8.00
N ASP A 151 0.34 0.05 -8.00
CA ASP A 151 1.76 -0.30 -7.88
C ASP A 151 2.63 0.35 -8.97
N THR A 152 2.10 0.49 -10.19
CA THR A 152 2.82 1.13 -11.30
C THR A 152 3.19 2.58 -10.97
N PHE A 153 2.29 3.31 -10.31
CA PHE A 153 2.55 4.68 -9.88
C PHE A 153 3.60 4.69 -8.76
N ILE A 154 3.46 3.81 -7.76
CA ILE A 154 4.42 3.67 -6.67
C ILE A 154 5.82 3.40 -7.21
N ALA A 155 5.97 2.47 -8.16
CA ALA A 155 7.25 2.10 -8.74
C ALA A 155 7.91 3.26 -9.51
N ARG A 156 7.12 4.02 -10.29
CA ARG A 156 7.60 5.22 -11.01
C ARG A 156 8.09 6.29 -10.03
N THR A 157 7.26 6.63 -9.05
CA THR A 157 7.59 7.66 -8.05
C THR A 157 8.79 7.22 -7.20
N LYS A 158 8.87 5.95 -6.81
CA LYS A 158 10.03 5.37 -6.10
C LYS A 158 11.33 5.54 -6.90
N SER A 159 11.28 5.33 -8.22
CA SER A 159 12.44 5.55 -9.10
C SER A 159 12.88 7.02 -9.10
N THR A 160 11.93 7.97 -9.22
CA THR A 160 12.22 9.41 -9.18
C THR A 160 12.88 9.84 -7.87
N TYR A 161 12.40 9.32 -6.73
CA TYR A 161 12.93 9.64 -5.40
C TYR A 161 14.20 8.86 -5.03
N SER A 162 14.59 7.86 -5.84
CA SER A 162 15.87 7.15 -5.71
C SER A 162 17.03 7.89 -6.38
N ASP A 163 16.74 8.68 -7.42
CA ASP A 163 17.75 9.45 -8.14
C ASP A 163 18.08 10.75 -7.39
N THR A 164 19.30 10.80 -6.84
CA THR A 164 19.82 11.92 -6.07
C THR A 164 19.88 13.22 -6.87
N ARG A 165 19.88 13.15 -8.22
CA ARG A 165 19.91 14.33 -9.09
C ARG A 165 18.54 14.98 -9.27
N ALA A 166 17.47 14.18 -9.38
CA ALA A 166 16.09 14.67 -9.46
C ALA A 166 15.66 15.36 -8.16
N THR A 167 16.22 14.90 -7.04
CA THR A 167 15.96 15.41 -5.69
C THR A 167 16.37 16.88 -5.50
N GLN A 168 17.37 17.39 -6.24
CA GLN A 168 17.79 18.79 -6.12
C GLN A 168 16.78 19.78 -6.74
N ASN A 169 16.02 19.35 -7.76
CA ASN A 169 14.94 20.16 -8.33
C ASN A 169 13.75 20.29 -7.38
N LEU A 170 13.52 19.28 -6.52
CA LEU A 170 12.53 19.31 -5.43
C LEU A 170 12.96 20.24 -4.26
N GLY A 171 14.19 20.75 -4.26
CA GLY A 171 14.69 21.70 -3.26
C GLY A 171 13.91 23.02 -3.17
N LYS A 172 13.09 23.35 -4.18
CA LYS A 172 12.16 24.50 -4.15
C LYS A 172 10.83 24.19 -3.45
N LEU A 173 10.44 22.91 -3.35
CA LEU A 173 9.30 22.43 -2.54
C LEU A 173 9.69 22.26 -1.05
N ASN A 174 10.93 22.59 -0.70
CA ASN A 174 11.51 22.41 0.63
C ASN A 174 10.90 23.33 1.71
N ASP A 175 10.18 24.38 1.29
CA ASP A 175 9.55 25.37 2.17
C ASP A 175 8.23 24.88 2.77
N GLU A 176 7.49 23.95 2.13
CA GLU A 176 6.33 23.27 2.72
C GLU A 176 6.72 22.22 3.78
N LEU A 177 8.00 21.87 3.85
CA LEU A 177 8.50 20.75 4.65
C LEU A 177 8.98 21.16 6.06
N ARG A 178 8.57 22.32 6.59
CA ARG A 178 8.93 22.76 7.95
C ARG A 178 8.26 21.95 9.06
N ASP A 179 7.14 21.28 8.80
CA ASP A 179 6.40 20.52 9.82
C ASP A 179 6.85 19.06 10.00
N VAL A 180 7.68 18.53 9.09
CA VAL A 180 8.15 17.12 9.12
C VAL A 180 9.19 16.88 10.23
N THR A 181 9.77 17.91 10.84
CA THR A 181 10.77 17.77 11.91
C THR A 181 10.16 17.49 13.29
N LYS A 182 8.84 17.60 13.47
CA LYS A 182 8.15 17.22 14.73
C LYS A 182 7.79 15.73 14.79
N VAL A 183 8.15 14.95 13.78
CA VAL A 183 7.83 13.52 13.70
C VAL A 183 8.50 12.76 14.84
N MET A 184 7.70 11.98 15.57
CA MET A 184 8.17 11.15 16.68
C MET A 184 9.03 9.99 16.16
N THR A 185 10.22 9.79 16.75
CA THR A 185 11.09 8.66 16.44
C THR A 185 10.97 7.58 17.52
N LYS A 186 10.67 6.33 17.15
CA LYS A 186 10.62 5.19 18.07
C LYS A 186 11.49 4.04 17.58
N ASN A 187 12.02 3.22 18.48
CA ASN A 187 12.68 1.98 18.09
C ASN A 187 11.61 0.90 17.83
N ILE A 188 11.79 0.12 16.77
CA ILE A 188 10.89 -0.98 16.42
C ILE A 188 10.86 -2.06 17.51
N GLU A 189 11.99 -2.34 18.17
CA GLU A 189 12.11 -3.37 19.21
C GLU A 189 11.22 -3.01 20.41
N ASP A 190 11.26 -1.75 20.86
CA ASP A 190 10.40 -1.26 21.95
C ASP A 190 8.91 -1.35 21.62
N LEU A 191 8.55 -1.20 20.35
CA LEU A 191 7.17 -1.35 19.87
C LEU A 191 6.73 -2.81 19.77
N LEU A 192 7.67 -3.74 19.59
CA LEU A 192 7.43 -5.17 19.45
C LEU A 192 7.34 -5.88 20.82
N TYR A 193 8.24 -5.57 21.75
CA TYR A 193 8.38 -6.25 23.05
C TYR A 193 7.16 -6.10 23.99
N ARG A 194 6.25 -5.16 23.76
CA ARG A 194 5.08 -4.91 24.61
C ARG A 194 3.91 -5.91 24.50
N GLY A 195 4.10 -7.11 23.96
CA GLY A 195 3.07 -8.16 24.10
C GLY A 195 2.86 -9.17 22.99
N ASP A 196 3.79 -9.37 22.04
CA ASP A 196 3.70 -10.51 21.11
C ASP A 196 4.95 -11.38 21.26
N SER A 197 4.74 -12.66 21.56
CA SER A 197 5.77 -13.68 21.50
C SER A 197 6.39 -13.70 20.10
N LEU A 198 7.72 -13.58 20.02
CA LEU A 198 8.56 -13.61 18.81
C LEU A 198 8.21 -14.75 17.82
N GLU A 199 7.59 -15.82 18.32
CA GLU A 199 7.21 -17.04 17.62
C GLU A 199 6.06 -16.87 16.61
N ARG A 200 5.16 -15.89 16.79
CA ARG A 200 4.07 -15.60 15.83
C ARG A 200 4.53 -14.84 14.58
N MET A 201 5.75 -14.30 14.60
CA MET A 201 6.32 -13.59 13.45
C MET A 201 6.59 -14.54 12.28
N GLY A 202 6.99 -15.79 12.56
CA GLY A 202 7.31 -16.78 11.53
C GLY A 202 6.10 -17.16 10.67
N GLU A 203 4.95 -17.41 11.30
CA GLU A 203 3.72 -17.85 10.63
C GLU A 203 3.03 -16.72 9.83
N VAL A 204 3.04 -15.49 10.34
CA VAL A 204 2.47 -14.35 9.60
C VAL A 204 3.34 -14.01 8.38
N SER A 205 4.68 -14.14 8.50
CA SER A 205 5.60 -13.92 7.38
C SER A 205 5.41 -14.92 6.25
N SER A 206 5.17 -16.21 6.58
CA SER A 206 4.98 -17.25 5.57
C SER A 206 3.68 -17.03 4.77
N ARG A 207 2.59 -16.66 5.43
CA ARG A 207 1.31 -16.34 4.76
C ARG A 207 1.44 -15.13 3.83
N LEU A 208 2.16 -14.08 4.24
CA LEU A 208 2.38 -12.89 3.40
C LEU A 208 3.21 -13.20 2.14
N ARG A 209 4.24 -14.04 2.27
CA ARG A 209 5.03 -14.52 1.12
C ARG A 209 4.18 -15.40 0.20
N GLU A 210 3.35 -16.27 0.77
CA GLU A 210 2.47 -17.15 0.00
C GLU A 210 1.37 -16.37 -0.76
N ASP A 211 0.74 -15.38 -0.11
CA ASP A 211 -0.26 -14.52 -0.72
C ASP A 211 0.36 -13.67 -1.85
N SER A 212 1.53 -13.07 -1.63
CA SER A 212 2.24 -12.28 -2.66
C SER A 212 2.61 -13.13 -3.89
N LEU A 213 3.07 -14.37 -3.68
CA LEU A 213 3.42 -15.30 -4.76
C LEU A 213 2.20 -15.81 -5.52
N LYS A 214 1.04 -15.97 -4.87
CA LYS A 214 -0.20 -16.44 -5.50
C LYS A 214 -0.70 -15.47 -6.57
N TYR A 215 -0.60 -14.17 -6.32
CA TYR A 215 -1.00 -13.14 -7.28
C TYR A 215 0.00 -12.98 -8.44
N ARG A 216 1.32 -13.07 -8.19
CA ARG A 216 2.33 -13.14 -9.27
C ARG A 216 2.03 -14.28 -10.25
N LYS A 217 1.72 -15.47 -9.71
CA LYS A 217 1.38 -16.65 -10.51
C LYS A 217 0.05 -16.48 -11.27
N ALA A 218 -0.92 -15.79 -10.69
CA ALA A 218 -2.19 -15.50 -11.34
C ALA A 218 -2.01 -14.59 -12.58
N ALA A 219 -1.20 -13.53 -12.49
CA ALA A 219 -0.91 -12.64 -13.62
C ALA A 219 -0.23 -13.38 -14.79
N VAL A 220 0.76 -14.23 -14.50
CA VAL A 220 1.44 -15.04 -15.53
C VAL A 220 0.47 -16.04 -16.16
N ARG A 221 -0.42 -16.66 -15.35
CA ARG A 221 -1.45 -17.58 -15.86
C ARG A 221 -2.43 -16.87 -16.78
N ILE A 222 -2.87 -15.65 -16.44
CA ILE A 222 -3.75 -14.83 -17.27
C ILE A 222 -3.10 -14.58 -18.64
N ASN A 223 -1.80 -14.25 -18.67
CA ASN A 223 -1.07 -14.05 -19.92
C ASN A 223 -0.97 -15.33 -20.77
N TRP A 224 -0.74 -16.48 -20.13
CA TRP A 224 -0.72 -17.79 -20.82
C TRP A 224 -2.09 -18.22 -21.34
N GLU A 225 -3.16 -17.94 -20.59
CA GLU A 225 -4.52 -18.28 -21.02
C GLU A 225 -4.95 -17.43 -22.23
N LEU A 226 -4.62 -16.13 -22.23
CA LEU A 226 -4.80 -15.25 -23.38
C LEU A 226 -4.03 -15.76 -24.61
N LEU A 227 -2.76 -16.12 -24.42
CA LEU A 227 -1.91 -16.63 -25.49
C LEU A 227 -2.46 -17.96 -26.06
N LEU A 228 -2.86 -18.89 -25.19
CA LEU A 228 -3.42 -20.18 -25.60
C LEU A 228 -4.74 -20.02 -26.36
N LYS A 229 -5.61 -19.08 -25.94
CA LYS A 229 -6.86 -18.76 -26.65
C LYS A 229 -6.61 -18.14 -28.02
N GLN A 230 -5.59 -17.29 -28.15
CA GLN A 230 -5.27 -16.60 -29.41
C GLN A 230 -4.59 -17.55 -30.42
N TYR A 231 -3.65 -18.39 -29.97
CA TYR A 231 -2.85 -19.24 -30.86
C TYR A 231 -3.34 -20.70 -30.93
N GLY A 232 -4.19 -21.14 -30.01
CA GLY A 232 -4.74 -22.50 -29.97
C GLY A 232 -5.47 -22.92 -31.26
N PRO A 233 -6.37 -22.09 -31.83
CA PRO A 233 -7.06 -22.42 -33.08
C PRO A 233 -6.10 -22.56 -34.26
N LEU A 234 -5.09 -21.69 -34.36
CA LEU A 234 -4.08 -21.71 -35.43
C LEU A 234 -3.17 -22.94 -35.31
N GLY A 235 -2.76 -23.29 -34.09
CA GLY A 235 -1.99 -24.50 -33.80
C GLY A 235 -2.79 -25.77 -34.13
N GLY A 236 -4.06 -25.82 -33.74
CA GLY A 236 -4.95 -26.95 -34.02
C GLY A 236 -5.18 -27.17 -35.52
N LEU A 237 -5.40 -26.10 -36.28
CA LEU A 237 -5.51 -26.14 -37.75
C LEU A 237 -4.22 -26.65 -38.40
N GLY A 238 -3.06 -26.15 -37.96
CA GLY A 238 -1.76 -26.62 -38.47
C GLY A 238 -1.54 -28.11 -38.19
N LEU A 239 -1.87 -28.57 -36.98
CA LEU A 239 -1.75 -29.97 -36.58
C LEU A 239 -2.70 -30.86 -37.38
N PHE A 240 -3.93 -30.41 -37.63
CA PHE A 240 -4.90 -31.11 -38.47
C PHE A 240 -4.41 -31.26 -39.92
N ILE A 241 -3.82 -30.21 -40.49
CA ILE A 241 -3.23 -30.25 -41.85
C ILE A 241 -2.06 -31.23 -41.90
N ILE A 242 -1.19 -31.25 -40.88
CA ILE A 242 -0.05 -32.17 -40.82
C ILE A 242 -0.53 -33.64 -40.73
N ILE A 243 -1.53 -33.92 -39.89
CA ILE A 243 -2.12 -35.27 -39.78
C ILE A 243 -2.75 -35.69 -41.11
N PHE A 244 -3.48 -34.79 -41.76
CA PHE A 244 -4.12 -35.06 -43.04
C PHE A 244 -3.08 -35.36 -44.13
N LEU A 245 -2.00 -34.59 -44.19
CA LEU A 245 -0.90 -34.85 -45.12
C LEU A 245 -0.20 -36.18 -44.83
N TRP A 246 0.01 -36.51 -43.55
CA TRP A 246 0.64 -37.77 -43.16
C TRP A 246 -0.20 -38.98 -43.57
N TRP A 247 -1.51 -38.94 -43.32
CA TRP A 247 -2.44 -40.00 -43.72
C TRP A 247 -2.64 -40.12 -45.24
N ARG A 248 -2.38 -39.03 -45.97
CA ARG A 248 -2.53 -38.97 -47.44
C ARG A 248 -1.30 -39.49 -48.18
N PHE A 249 -0.12 -39.38 -47.60
CA PHE A 249 1.16 -39.66 -48.26
C PHE A 249 1.82 -40.97 -47.79
N PHE A 250 1.33 -41.57 -46.69
CA PHE A 250 1.79 -42.84 -46.14
C PHE A 250 0.60 -43.77 -45.94
#